data_AF-A0A1W9N1B3-F1
#
_entry.id   AF-A0A1W9N1B3-F1
#
_cell.length_a   1.000
_cell.length_b   1.000
_cell.length_c   1.000
_cell.angle_alpha   90.00
_cell.angle_beta   90.00
_cell.angle_gamma   90.00
#
_symmetry.space_group_name_H-M   'P 1'
#
loop_
_entity.id
_entity.type
_entity.pdbx_description
1 polymer ?
#
loop_
_entity_poly.entity_id
_entity_poly.type
_entity_poly.pdbx_seq_one_letter_code
_entity_poly.pdbx_strand_id
1 'polypeptide(L)' 'RKTPEEFASEIRLLAAAKWYESGMVSQEKAAQIAGMSRSDFLKAISGIRISPFQYTAEEVMEEVGNVR' A
#
# COMPACT_ATOMS: atom_id res chain seq x y z
N ARG A 1 -20.75 -11.95 -8.73
CA ARG A 1 -20.99 -10.52 -9.07
C ARG A 1 -20.85 -9.75 -7.76
N LYS A 2 -20.09 -8.65 -7.70
CA LYS A 2 -19.87 -7.90 -6.44
C LYS A 2 -21.07 -6.99 -6.12
N THR A 3 -21.36 -6.75 -4.85
CA THR A 3 -22.30 -5.70 -4.45
C THR A 3 -21.68 -4.31 -4.66
N PRO A 4 -22.48 -3.23 -4.73
CA PRO A 4 -21.97 -1.86 -4.79
C PRO A 4 -20.98 -1.55 -3.65
N GLU A 5 -21.25 -2.07 -2.45
CA GLU A 5 -20.43 -1.86 -1.25
C GLU A 5 -19.09 -2.59 -1.36
N GLU A 6 -19.10 -3.85 -1.83
CA GLU A 6 -17.89 -4.63 -2.07
C GLU A 6 -17.00 -3.95 -3.13
N PHE A 7 -17.61 -3.47 -4.21
CA PHE A 7 -16.91 -2.76 -5.27
C PHE A 7 -16.30 -1.44 -4.76
N ALA A 8 -17.07 -0.65 -4.01
CA ALA A 8 -16.58 0.61 -3.46
C ALA A 8 -15.45 0.39 -2.44
N SER A 9 -15.52 -0.69 -1.66
CA SER A 9 -14.46 -1.09 -0.72
C SER A 9 -13.16 -1.46 -1.44
N GLU A 10 -13.27 -2.25 -2.52
CA GLU A 10 -12.12 -2.62 -3.35
C GLU A 10 -11.46 -1.40 -4.02
N ILE A 11 -12.25 -0.49 -4.58
CA ILE A 11 -11.72 0.74 -5.19
C ILE A 11 -11.01 1.60 -4.15
N ARG A 12 -11.57 1.74 -2.93
CA ARG A 12 -10.89 2.49 -1.85
C ARG A 12 -9.56 1.86 -1.46
N LEU A 13 -9.51 0.53 -1.33
CA LEU A 13 -8.26 -0.19 -1.02
C LEU A 13 -7.21 0.07 -2.09
N LEU A 14 -7.58 -0.05 -3.38
CA LEU A 14 -6.66 0.16 -4.50
C LEU A 14 -6.16 1.61 -4.57
N ALA A 15 -7.02 2.60 -4.37
CA ALA A 15 -6.62 4.01 -4.35
C ALA A 15 -5.68 4.31 -3.17
N ALA A 16 -6.02 3.85 -1.97
CA ALA A 16 -5.18 4.01 -0.78
C ALA A 16 -3.81 3.35 -0.96
N ALA A 17 -3.77 2.14 -1.53
CA ALA A 17 -2.54 1.44 -1.82
C ALA A 17 -1.69 2.18 -2.87
N LYS A 18 -2.31 2.74 -3.92
CA LYS A 18 -1.56 3.50 -4.93
C LYS A 18 -0.97 4.78 -4.39
N TRP A 19 -1.72 5.54 -3.59
CA TRP A 19 -1.20 6.75 -2.94
C TRP A 19 -0.11 6.45 -1.92
N TYR A 20 -0.19 5.31 -1.24
CA TYR A 20 0.88 4.83 -0.39
C TYR A 20 2.12 4.51 -1.22
N GLU A 21 2.00 3.65 -2.23
CA GLU A 21 3.12 3.27 -3.11
C GLU A 21 3.82 4.49 -3.74
N SER A 22 3.05 5.53 -4.10
CA SER A 22 3.59 6.74 -4.74
C SER A 22 4.12 7.80 -3.76
N GLY A 23 4.26 7.50 -2.46
CA GLY A 23 4.79 8.49 -1.50
C GLY A 23 3.79 9.56 -1.06
N MET A 24 2.56 9.57 -1.59
CA MET A 24 1.61 10.67 -1.39
C MET A 24 0.97 10.66 0.00
N VAL A 25 0.84 9.47 0.61
CA VAL A 25 0.32 9.31 1.96
C VAL A 25 1.17 8.33 2.74
N SER A 26 1.22 8.51 4.06
CA SER A 26 1.84 7.52 4.95
C SER A 26 1.01 6.23 5.00
N GLN A 27 1.65 5.12 5.41
CA GLN A 27 0.99 3.84 5.61
C GLN A 27 -0.24 3.94 6.55
N GLU A 28 -0.12 4.69 7.64
CA GLU A 28 -1.21 4.92 8.59
C GLU A 28 -2.38 5.65 7.94
N LYS A 29 -2.08 6.69 7.14
CA LYS A 29 -3.11 7.44 6.42
C LYS A 29 -3.80 6.59 5.35
N ALA A 30 -3.06 5.76 4.63
CA ALA A 30 -3.61 4.82 3.65
C ALA A 30 -4.56 3.80 4.30
N ALA A 31 -4.17 3.23 5.44
CA ALA A 31 -5.02 2.33 6.21
C ALA A 31 -6.32 3.02 6.66
N GLN A 32 -6.24 4.28 7.13
CA GLN A 32 -7.40 5.08 7.49
C GLN A 32 -8.34 5.31 6.29
N ILE A 33 -7.80 5.64 5.11
CA ILE A 33 -8.58 5.85 3.88
C ILE A 33 -9.28 4.56 3.45
N ALA A 34 -8.59 3.42 3.59
CA ALA A 34 -9.16 2.10 3.30
C ALA A 34 -10.21 1.65 4.34
N GLY A 35 -10.32 2.35 5.49
CA GLY A 35 -11.20 1.95 6.59
C GLY A 35 -10.70 0.70 7.32
N MET A 36 -9.37 0.52 7.40
CA MET A 36 -8.73 -0.68 7.93
C MET A 36 -7.79 -0.34 9.08
N SER A 37 -7.49 -1.35 9.91
CA SER A 37 -6.32 -1.26 10.80
C SER A 37 -5.04 -1.22 9.96
N ARG A 38 -3.94 -0.67 10.51
CA ARG A 38 -2.63 -0.68 9.83
C ARG A 38 -2.20 -2.09 9.44
N SER A 39 -2.45 -3.07 10.31
CA SER A 39 -2.05 -4.47 10.08
C SER A 39 -2.87 -5.14 8.98
N ASP A 40 -4.17 -4.86 8.92
CA ASP A 40 -5.04 -5.45 7.90
C ASP A 40 -4.82 -4.81 6.54
N PHE A 41 -4.50 -3.52 6.52
CA PHE A 41 -4.09 -2.83 5.30
C PHE A 41 -2.84 -3.47 4.68
N LEU A 42 -1.79 -3.72 5.47
CA LEU A 42 -0.56 -4.37 4.96
C LEU A 42 -0.82 -5.77 4.40
N LYS A 43 -1.66 -6.57 5.08
CA LYS A 43 -2.05 -7.90 4.60
C LYS A 43 -2.83 -7.80 3.29
N ALA A 44 -3.76 -6.85 3.19
CA ALA A 44 -4.60 -6.66 2.01
C ALA A 44 -3.78 -6.25 0.78
N ILE A 45 -2.88 -5.27 0.91
CA ILE A 45 -2.05 -4.81 -0.21
C ILE A 45 -1.04 -5.87 -0.68
N SER A 46 -0.54 -6.70 0.25
CA SER A 46 0.32 -7.84 -0.09
C SER A 46 -0.41 -8.86 -0.96
N GLY A 47 -1.72 -9.10 -0.69
CA GLY A 47 -2.56 -10.00 -1.48
C GLY A 47 -2.81 -9.55 -2.92
N ILE A 48 -2.64 -8.25 -3.20
CA ILE A 48 -2.79 -7.65 -4.54
C ILE A 48 -1.45 -7.25 -5.18
N ARG A 49 -0.33 -7.79 -4.66
CA ARG A 49 1.04 -7.58 -5.18
C ARG A 49 1.53 -6.13 -5.14
N ILE A 50 1.02 -5.32 -4.21
CA ILE A 50 1.59 -4.00 -3.92
C ILE A 50 2.58 -4.17 -2.78
N SER A 51 3.80 -3.66 -2.97
CA SER A 51 4.85 -3.73 -1.96
C SER A 51 4.39 -3.01 -0.68
N PRO A 52 4.54 -3.63 0.51
CA PRO A 52 4.30 -2.94 1.77
C PRO A 52 5.40 -1.94 2.11
N PHE A 53 6.48 -1.89 1.34
CA PHE A 53 7.59 -0.97 1.55
C PHE A 53 7.60 0.13 0.48
N GLN A 54 7.68 1.39 0.92
CA GLN A 54 7.98 2.54 0.08
C GLN A 54 9.49 2.63 -0.12
N TYR A 55 10.05 1.74 -0.94
CA TYR A 55 11.39 1.92 -1.47
C TYR A 55 11.30 2.07 -2.98
N THR A 56 11.96 3.10 -3.50
CA THR A 56 12.30 3.21 -4.92
C THR A 56 13.40 2.21 -5.25
N ALA A 57 13.51 1.82 -6.53
CA ALA A 57 14.59 0.93 -6.96
C ALA A 57 15.96 1.57 -6.69
N GLU A 58 16.04 2.89 -6.81
CA GLU A 58 17.20 3.72 -6.53
C GLU A 58 17.63 3.63 -5.05
N GLU A 59 16.70 3.77 -4.11
CA GLU A 59 16.98 3.64 -2.67
C GLU A 59 17.48 2.23 -2.32
N VAL A 60 16.90 1.18 -2.90
CA VAL A 60 17.36 -0.20 -2.69
C VAL A 60 18.78 -0.39 -3.22
N MET A 61 19.11 0.17 -4.39
CA MET A 61 20.46 0.08 -4.96
C MET A 61 21.49 0.85 -4.12
N GLU A 62 21.11 2.00 -3.56
CA GLU A 62 21.98 2.79 -2.68
C GLU A 62 22.26 2.05 -1.37
N GLU A 63 21.26 1.40 -0.77
CA GLU A 63 21.46 0.56 0.42
C GLU A 63 22.36 -0.64 0.14
N VAL A 64 22.15 -1.37 -0.97
CA VAL A 64 22.97 -2.54 -1.35
C VAL A 64 24.44 -2.15 -1.58
N GLY A 65 24.69 -0.98 -2.20
CA GLY A 65 26.06 -0.47 -2.39
C GLY A 65 26.78 -0.07 -1.11
N ASN A 66 26.04 0.20 -0.03
CA ASN A 66 26.56 0.56 1.29
C ASN A 66 26.68 -0.63 2.26
N VAL A 67 26.30 -1.84 1.85
CA VAL A 67 26.58 -3.07 2.62
C VAL A 67 28.06 -3.41 2.45
N ARG A 68 28.87 -3.12 3.47
CA ARG A 68 30.27 -3.59 3.58
C ARG A 68 30.35 -5.05 4.00
#